data_AF-A0A822YUZ7-F1
#
_entry.id   AF-A0A822YUZ7-F1
#
_cell.length_a   1.000
_cell.length_b   1.000
_cell.length_c   1.000
_cell.angle_alpha   90.00
_cell.angle_beta   90.00
_cell.angle_gamma   90.00
#
_symmetry.space_group_name_H-M   'P 1'
#
loop_
_entity.id
_entity.type
_entity.pdbx_description
1 polymer ?
#
loop_
_entity_poly.entity_id
_entity_poly.type
_entity_poly.pdbx_seq_one_letter_code
_entity_poly.pdbx_strand_id
1 'polypeptide(L)'
;MRANFLLLVSLTILCVSGVCQGWFLRKNFYQHCCPKAEETIKSVIWKRVAADSGLPAELLRMHFHDCFVRGCDGSVLLDSPNNTAEKDSAPNLTLEGFDVIDEAKTAVEKICPGIVSCADILALAARDSVSFQVHIPLGMDTAICSATDSITSEGKEMQTLHWIQLMQPS
;
A
#
# COMPACT_ATOMS: atom_id res chain seq x y z
N MET A 1 32.45 -7.53 -38.71
CA MET A 1 32.36 -8.79 -37.92
C MET A 1 32.39 -8.56 -36.41
N ARG A 2 33.35 -7.78 -35.86
CA ARG A 2 33.41 -7.48 -34.41
C ARG A 2 32.18 -6.72 -33.89
N ALA A 3 31.65 -5.76 -34.64
CA ALA A 3 30.45 -5.01 -34.25
C ALA A 3 29.18 -5.86 -34.17
N ASN A 4 28.95 -6.77 -35.13
CA ASN A 4 27.81 -7.72 -35.07
C ASN A 4 27.95 -8.70 -33.90
N PHE A 5 29.16 -9.16 -33.60
CA PHE A 5 29.39 -10.04 -32.44
C PHE A 5 29.12 -9.30 -31.12
N LEU A 6 29.55 -8.05 -30.99
CA LEU A 6 29.25 -7.20 -29.82
C LEU A 6 27.76 -6.88 -29.69
N LEU A 7 27.07 -6.65 -30.81
CA LEU A 7 25.61 -6.48 -30.85
C LEU A 7 24.86 -7.74 -30.40
N LEU A 8 25.30 -8.92 -30.87
CA LEU A 8 24.71 -10.20 -30.48
C LEU A 8 24.94 -10.51 -28.99
N VAL A 9 26.13 -10.20 -28.46
CA VAL A 9 26.45 -10.38 -27.04
C VAL A 9 25.66 -9.40 -26.15
N SER A 10 25.47 -8.16 -26.59
CA SER A 10 24.61 -7.19 -25.88
C SER A 10 23.15 -7.65 -25.84
N LEU A 11 22.64 -8.15 -26.97
CA LEU A 11 21.27 -8.64 -27.09
C LEU A 11 21.01 -9.90 -26.24
N THR A 12 21.99 -10.80 -26.12
CA THR A 12 21.86 -11.98 -25.25
C THR A 12 21.95 -11.62 -23.78
N ILE A 13 22.80 -10.66 -23.37
CA ILE A 13 22.87 -10.18 -21.98
C ILE A 13 21.54 -9.56 -21.55
N LEU A 14 20.91 -8.76 -22.42
CA LEU A 14 19.61 -8.13 -22.15
C LEU A 14 18.47 -9.15 -21.98
N CYS A 15 18.54 -10.30 -22.68
CA CYS A 15 17.56 -11.38 -22.55
C CYS A 15 17.74 -12.21 -21.26
N VAL A 16 18.96 -12.25 -20.68
CA VAL A 16 19.27 -13.06 -19.49
C VAL A 16 18.90 -12.31 -18.20
N SER A 17 18.97 -10.98 -18.20
CA SER A 17 18.28 -10.18 -17.18
C SER A 17 16.78 -10.29 -17.43
N GLY A 18 16.05 -11.08 -16.64
CA GLY A 18 14.60 -11.21 -16.76
C GLY A 18 13.89 -9.87 -16.54
N VAL A 19 13.74 -9.06 -17.60
CA VAL A 19 13.09 -7.75 -17.53
C VAL A 19 11.58 -7.97 -17.48
N CYS A 20 10.90 -7.46 -16.45
CA CYS A 20 9.45 -7.30 -16.53
C CYS A 20 9.16 -6.15 -17.50
N GLN A 21 8.76 -6.44 -18.74
CA GLN A 21 8.25 -5.42 -19.65
C GLN A 21 6.74 -5.53 -19.74
N GLY A 22 6.03 -4.43 -19.46
CA GLY A 22 4.61 -4.33 -19.72
C GLY A 22 4.14 -2.90 -19.73
N TRP A 23 3.21 -2.63 -20.63
CA TRP A 23 2.54 -1.34 -20.79
C TRP A 23 1.13 -1.34 -20.16
N PHE A 24 0.68 -2.51 -19.67
CA PHE A 24 -0.66 -2.73 -19.16
C PHE A 24 -0.62 -3.55 -17.88
N LEU A 25 -1.54 -3.26 -16.96
CA LEU A 25 -1.73 -4.00 -15.72
C LEU A 25 -2.17 -5.44 -16.02
N ARG A 26 -1.52 -6.41 -15.39
CA ARG A 26 -1.87 -7.83 -15.51
C ARG A 26 -1.65 -8.53 -14.17
N LYS A 27 -2.53 -9.48 -13.85
CA LYS A 27 -2.30 -10.43 -12.75
C LYS A 27 -0.98 -11.18 -12.96
N ASN A 28 -0.28 -11.47 -11.86
CA ASN A 28 0.99 -12.18 -11.86
C ASN A 28 2.06 -11.51 -12.74
N PHE A 29 2.10 -10.17 -12.77
CA PHE A 29 3.07 -9.41 -13.57
C PHE A 29 4.51 -9.81 -13.25
N TYR A 30 4.80 -10.02 -11.97
CA TYR A 30 6.14 -10.34 -11.47
C TYR A 30 6.54 -11.82 -11.57
N GLN A 31 5.66 -12.71 -12.04
CA GLN A 31 5.85 -14.16 -11.96
C GLN A 31 7.13 -14.68 -12.60
N HIS A 32 7.62 -14.06 -13.68
CA HIS A 32 8.81 -14.51 -14.41
C HIS A 32 10.10 -13.78 -14.02
N CYS A 33 9.99 -12.53 -13.57
CA CYS A 33 11.14 -11.67 -13.28
C CYS A 33 11.44 -11.57 -11.78
N CYS A 34 10.40 -11.61 -10.93
CA CYS A 34 10.53 -11.65 -9.48
C CYS A 34 9.43 -12.56 -8.87
N PRO A 35 9.54 -13.89 -9.00
CA PRO A 35 8.49 -14.82 -8.58
C PRO A 35 8.16 -14.75 -7.08
N LYS A 36 9.10 -14.27 -6.26
CA LYS A 36 8.94 -14.12 -4.81
C LYS A 36 8.41 -12.74 -4.38
N ALA A 37 8.16 -11.81 -5.31
CA ALA A 37 7.72 -10.44 -4.98
C ALA A 37 6.42 -10.44 -4.15
N GLU A 38 5.34 -10.98 -4.72
CA GLU A 38 4.02 -10.95 -4.08
C GLU A 38 4.01 -11.70 -2.74
N GLU A 39 4.70 -12.84 -2.66
CA GLU A 39 4.81 -13.62 -1.41
C GLU A 39 5.60 -12.87 -0.33
N THR A 40 6.70 -12.21 -0.70
CA THR A 40 7.53 -11.45 0.24
C THR A 40 6.77 -10.25 0.80
N ILE A 41 6.08 -9.50 -0.06
CA ILE A 41 5.24 -8.37 0.36
C ILE A 41 4.15 -8.87 1.31
N LYS A 42 3.40 -9.89 0.91
CA LYS A 42 2.34 -10.48 1.73
C LYS A 42 2.83 -10.88 3.12
N SER A 43 4.00 -11.51 3.21
CA SER A 43 4.59 -11.94 4.47
C SER A 43 4.87 -10.76 5.42
N VAL A 44 5.45 -9.67 4.91
CA VAL A 44 5.71 -8.45 5.69
C VAL A 44 4.40 -7.83 6.16
N ILE A 45 3.43 -7.66 5.25
CA ILE A 45 2.14 -7.04 5.57
C ILE A 45 1.37 -7.86 6.60
N TRP A 46 1.28 -9.18 6.42
CA TRP A 46 0.59 -10.05 7.37
C TRP A 46 1.23 -10.04 8.76
N LYS A 47 2.57 -9.98 8.83
CA LYS A 47 3.28 -9.83 10.10
C LYS A 47 2.93 -8.52 10.80
N ARG A 48 2.83 -7.41 10.06
CA ARG A 48 2.52 -6.09 10.63
C ARG A 48 1.04 -5.97 11.01
N VAL A 49 0.13 -6.46 10.18
CA VAL A 49 -1.31 -6.48 10.47
C VAL A 49 -1.63 -7.39 11.66
N ALA A 50 -0.88 -8.49 11.86
CA ALA A 50 -1.03 -9.32 13.04
C ALA A 50 -0.66 -8.59 14.35
N ALA A 51 0.21 -7.59 14.28
CA ALA A 51 0.62 -6.79 15.43
C ALA A 51 -0.28 -5.56 15.67
N ASP A 52 -0.92 -5.05 14.61
CA ASP A 52 -1.76 -3.86 14.66
C ASP A 52 -3.03 -4.03 13.81
N SER A 53 -4.19 -4.07 14.49
CA SER A 53 -5.50 -4.22 13.86
C SER A 53 -6.01 -2.95 13.14
N GLY A 54 -5.43 -1.78 13.38
CA GLY A 54 -5.76 -0.53 12.68
C GLY A 54 -5.10 -0.42 11.31
N LEU A 55 -3.95 -1.08 11.14
CA LEU A 55 -3.11 -1.01 9.95
C LEU A 55 -3.83 -1.34 8.62
N PRO A 56 -4.79 -2.30 8.52
CA PRO A 56 -5.53 -2.51 7.29
C PRO A 56 -6.28 -1.29 6.80
N ALA A 57 -6.90 -0.52 7.70
CA ALA A 57 -7.64 0.69 7.36
C ALA A 57 -6.69 1.79 6.86
N GLU A 58 -5.54 1.94 7.51
CA GLU A 58 -4.50 2.92 7.13
C GLU A 58 -3.90 2.62 5.76
N LEU A 59 -3.48 1.37 5.50
CA LEU A 59 -2.91 0.97 4.21
C LEU A 59 -3.92 1.11 3.06
N LEU A 60 -5.19 0.77 3.32
CA LEU A 60 -6.27 0.95 2.35
C LEU A 60 -6.52 2.44 2.07
N ARG A 61 -6.53 3.28 3.12
CA ARG A 61 -6.65 4.73 2.99
C ARG A 61 -5.47 5.32 2.21
N MET A 62 -4.23 4.91 2.51
CA MET A 62 -3.05 5.38 1.78
C MET A 62 -3.13 5.04 0.29
N HIS A 63 -3.53 3.82 -0.06
CA HIS A 63 -3.74 3.44 -1.47
C HIS A 63 -4.86 4.26 -2.14
N PHE A 64 -5.94 4.55 -1.42
CA PHE A 64 -6.98 5.45 -1.92
C PHE A 64 -6.45 6.86 -2.18
N HIS A 65 -5.67 7.42 -1.26
CA HIS A 65 -5.09 8.76 -1.41
C HIS A 65 -4.11 8.85 -2.59
N ASP A 66 -3.29 7.82 -2.81
CA ASP A 66 -2.41 7.72 -4.00
C ASP A 66 -3.25 7.71 -5.28
N CYS A 67 -4.23 6.82 -5.37
CA CYS A 67 -5.02 6.69 -6.60
C CYS A 67 -5.94 7.88 -6.90
N PHE A 68 -6.42 8.59 -5.86
CA PHE A 68 -7.36 9.70 -6.03
C PHE A 68 -6.66 10.98 -6.50
N VAL A 69 -5.39 11.15 -6.13
CA VAL A 69 -4.57 12.29 -6.54
C VAL A 69 -3.72 11.86 -7.72
N ARG A 70 -4.10 12.29 -8.94
CA ARG A 70 -3.29 12.14 -10.16
C ARG A 70 -2.99 10.70 -10.61
N GLY A 71 -3.43 9.69 -9.88
CA GLY A 71 -3.43 8.28 -10.25
C GLY A 71 -2.50 7.44 -9.37
N CYS A 72 -2.61 6.10 -9.45
CA CYS A 72 -1.84 5.18 -8.61
C CYS A 72 -0.37 5.09 -9.07
N ASP A 73 0.45 6.08 -8.74
CA ASP A 73 1.85 6.19 -9.16
C ASP A 73 2.86 6.14 -8.00
N GLY A 74 2.38 6.04 -6.76
CA GLY A 74 3.21 6.02 -5.55
C GLY A 74 3.73 7.39 -5.14
N SER A 75 3.22 8.48 -5.73
CA SER A 75 3.64 9.85 -5.41
C SER A 75 3.32 10.25 -3.97
N VAL A 76 2.32 9.62 -3.33
CA VAL A 76 2.00 9.82 -1.91
C VAL A 76 3.16 9.41 -0.98
N LEU A 77 4.09 8.57 -1.45
CA LEU A 77 5.20 8.04 -0.67
C LEU A 77 6.46 8.93 -0.75
N LEU A 78 6.48 9.93 -1.64
CA LEU A 78 7.65 10.76 -1.85
C LEU A 78 7.79 11.81 -0.74
N ASP A 79 9.02 12.04 -0.27
CA ASP A 79 9.38 13.15 0.59
C ASP A 79 9.89 14.34 -0.25
N SER A 80 9.56 15.57 0.14
CA SER A 80 10.11 16.79 -0.49
C SER A 80 10.89 17.61 0.54
N PRO A 81 12.08 18.13 0.18
CA PRO A 81 12.84 19.00 1.07
C PRO A 81 12.14 20.33 1.39
N ASN A 82 11.14 20.72 0.59
CA ASN A 82 10.42 21.99 0.72
C ASN A 82 8.94 21.79 1.09
N ASN A 83 8.55 20.64 1.63
CA ASN A 83 7.16 20.29 1.98
C ASN A 83 6.17 20.43 0.81
N THR A 84 6.63 20.17 -0.41
CA THR A 84 5.80 20.22 -1.62
C THR A 84 5.34 18.84 -2.07
N ALA A 85 5.68 17.78 -1.34
CA ALA A 85 5.26 16.44 -1.71
C ALA A 85 3.80 16.24 -1.36
N GLU A 86 3.15 15.29 -2.03
CA GLU A 86 1.76 14.97 -1.74
C GLU A 86 1.60 14.48 -0.29
N LYS A 87 2.61 13.79 0.25
CA LYS A 87 2.71 13.38 1.65
C LYS A 87 2.52 14.52 2.66
N ASP A 88 3.01 15.72 2.33
CA ASP A 88 2.97 16.89 3.21
C ASP A 88 1.66 17.69 3.09
N SER A 89 0.79 17.30 2.17
CA SER A 89 -0.50 17.98 1.99
C SER A 89 -1.42 17.74 3.20
N ALA A 90 -2.21 18.75 3.56
CA ALA A 90 -3.15 18.69 4.68
C ALA A 90 -3.99 17.40 4.79
N PRO A 91 -4.56 16.81 3.70
CA PRO A 91 -5.29 15.55 3.80
C PRO A 91 -4.41 14.32 4.11
N ASN A 92 -3.11 14.39 3.82
CA ASN A 92 -2.16 13.28 3.92
C ASN A 92 -1.34 13.29 5.22
N LEU A 93 -1.36 14.38 5.98
CA LEU A 93 -0.70 14.50 7.30
C LEU A 93 -1.19 13.46 8.33
N THR A 94 -2.35 12.86 8.09
CA THR A 94 -2.95 11.83 8.96
C THR A 94 -2.81 10.41 8.40
N LEU A 95 -2.02 10.24 7.33
CA LEU A 95 -1.69 8.91 6.84
C LEU A 95 -0.61 8.29 7.74
N GLU A 96 -0.84 7.04 8.11
CA GLU A 96 0.08 6.22 8.90
C GLU A 96 0.43 4.94 8.10
N GLY A 97 1.45 4.18 8.54
CA GLY A 97 1.87 2.95 7.87
C GLY A 97 2.93 3.10 6.76
N PHE A 98 3.55 4.27 6.61
CA PHE A 98 4.65 4.48 5.64
C PHE A 98 5.85 3.55 5.93
N ASP A 99 6.15 3.31 7.21
CA ASP A 99 7.24 2.42 7.64
C ASP A 99 7.03 0.98 7.18
N VAL A 100 5.77 0.53 7.11
CA VAL A 100 5.40 -0.81 6.64
C VAL A 100 5.65 -0.95 5.14
N ILE A 101 5.35 0.09 4.36
CA ILE A 101 5.63 0.13 2.93
C ILE A 101 7.15 0.12 2.68
N ASP A 102 7.92 0.89 3.47
CA ASP A 102 9.38 0.92 3.38
C ASP A 102 10.01 -0.44 3.76
N GLU A 103 9.47 -1.11 4.79
CA GLU A 103 9.90 -2.46 5.16
C GLU A 103 9.64 -3.46 4.03
N ALA A 104 8.45 -3.41 3.43
CA ALA A 104 8.09 -4.27 2.30
C ALA A 104 8.98 -3.99 1.08
N LYS A 105 9.22 -2.71 0.75
CA LYS A 105 10.13 -2.31 -0.33
C LYS A 105 11.54 -2.81 -0.06
N THR A 106 12.06 -2.61 1.14
CA THR A 106 13.39 -3.07 1.54
C THR A 106 13.52 -4.60 1.44
N ALA A 107 12.48 -5.34 1.83
CA ALA A 107 12.46 -6.79 1.74
C ALA A 107 12.50 -7.28 0.27
N VAL A 108 11.74 -6.64 -0.61
CA VAL A 108 11.69 -7.00 -2.03
C VAL A 108 12.96 -6.60 -2.77
N GLU A 109 13.53 -5.43 -2.49
CA GLU A 109 14.78 -4.96 -3.11
C GLU A 109 15.98 -5.87 -2.79
N LYS A 110 15.97 -6.55 -1.63
CA LYS A 110 16.98 -7.58 -1.31
C LYS A 110 16.90 -8.81 -2.23
N ILE A 111 15.75 -9.08 -2.84
CA ILE A 111 15.52 -10.25 -3.68
C ILE A 111 15.61 -9.86 -5.16
N CYS A 112 14.99 -8.74 -5.53
CA CYS A 112 14.82 -8.28 -6.90
C CYS A 112 15.03 -6.75 -6.99
N PRO A 113 16.28 -6.30 -7.09
CA PRO A 113 16.60 -4.88 -7.03
C PRO A 113 16.04 -4.12 -8.25
N GLY A 114 15.33 -3.02 -8.01
CA GLY A 114 14.80 -2.14 -9.04
C GLY A 114 13.69 -2.73 -9.91
N ILE A 115 13.07 -3.84 -9.49
CA ILE A 115 12.06 -4.54 -10.28
C ILE A 115 10.63 -4.13 -9.90
N VAL A 116 10.31 -4.11 -8.60
CA VAL A 116 8.93 -3.89 -8.13
C VAL A 116 8.72 -2.42 -7.82
N SER A 117 7.69 -1.83 -8.42
CA SER A 117 7.35 -0.41 -8.21
C SER A 117 6.77 -0.16 -6.81
N CYS A 118 6.92 1.07 -6.30
CA CYS A 118 6.32 1.46 -5.01
C CYS A 118 4.78 1.51 -5.08
N ALA A 119 4.23 1.92 -6.23
CA ALA A 119 2.79 1.90 -6.49
C ALA A 119 2.22 0.47 -6.40
N ASP A 120 2.90 -0.52 -6.98
CA ASP A 120 2.47 -1.93 -6.87
C ASP A 120 2.60 -2.46 -5.45
N ILE A 121 3.63 -2.07 -4.70
CA ILE A 121 3.74 -2.44 -3.28
C ILE A 121 2.57 -1.87 -2.50
N LEU A 122 2.17 -0.63 -2.75
CA LEU A 122 1.03 -0.01 -2.08
C LEU A 122 -0.30 -0.73 -2.42
N ALA A 123 -0.51 -1.07 -3.70
CA ALA A 123 -1.68 -1.83 -4.14
C ALA A 123 -1.70 -3.26 -3.54
N LEU A 124 -0.56 -3.94 -3.51
CA LEU A 124 -0.41 -5.27 -2.91
C LEU A 124 -0.60 -5.22 -1.39
N ALA A 125 -0.10 -4.17 -0.72
CA ALA A 125 -0.26 -3.96 0.71
C ALA A 125 -1.73 -3.79 1.09
N ALA A 126 -2.49 -2.97 0.36
CA ALA A 126 -3.92 -2.80 0.57
C ALA A 126 -4.71 -4.10 0.34
N ARG A 127 -4.37 -4.87 -0.72
CA ARG A 127 -4.97 -6.18 -0.99
C ARG A 127 -4.69 -7.16 0.15
N ASP A 128 -3.43 -7.26 0.55
CA ASP A 128 -2.97 -8.27 1.49
C ASP A 128 -3.43 -7.98 2.92
N SER A 129 -3.56 -6.70 3.30
CA SER A 129 -4.08 -6.29 4.60
C SER A 129 -5.57 -6.60 4.75
N VAL A 130 -6.39 -6.36 3.72
CA VAL A 130 -7.83 -6.69 3.72
C VAL A 130 -8.05 -8.21 3.70
N SER A 131 -7.18 -8.96 3.03
CA SER A 131 -7.26 -10.43 2.99
C SER A 131 -6.75 -11.13 4.24
N PHE A 132 -6.16 -10.39 5.18
CA PHE A 132 -5.65 -10.95 6.42
C PHE A 132 -6.82 -11.48 7.28
N GLN A 133 -6.76 -12.76 7.64
CA GLN A 133 -7.80 -13.43 8.40
C GLN A 133 -7.70 -13.05 9.88
N VAL A 134 -8.27 -11.90 10.24
CA VAL A 134 -8.48 -11.56 11.65
C VAL A 134 -9.64 -12.42 12.17
N HIS A 135 -9.43 -13.16 13.26
CA HIS A 135 -10.53 -13.66 14.08
C HIS A 135 -11.16 -12.47 14.81
N ILE A 136 -11.93 -11.67 14.09
CA ILE A 136 -12.78 -10.65 14.70
C ILE A 136 -13.92 -11.43 15.35
N PRO A 137 -14.07 -11.45 16.68
CA PRO A 137 -15.29 -11.96 17.28
C PRO A 137 -16.44 -11.11 16.75
N LEU A 138 -17.22 -11.66 15.82
CA LEU A 138 -18.43 -11.03 15.32
C LEU A 138 -19.45 -11.05 16.45
N GLY A 139 -19.48 -9.97 17.22
CA GLY A 139 -20.33 -9.79 18.39
C GLY A 139 -20.28 -8.40 19.01
N MET A 140 -19.72 -7.41 18.31
CA MET A 140 -19.93 -6.00 18.65
C MET A 140 -21.25 -5.62 18.02
N ASP A 141 -22.23 -5.21 18.84
CA ASP A 141 -23.61 -4.86 18.45
C ASP A 141 -23.68 -4.26 17.03
N THR A 142 -23.89 -5.11 16.03
CA THR A 142 -23.95 -4.67 14.65
C THR A 142 -25.25 -3.92 14.53
N ALA A 143 -25.18 -2.61 14.30
CA ALA A 143 -26.31 -1.89 13.73
C ALA A 143 -26.67 -2.63 12.43
N ILE A 144 -27.86 -3.22 12.40
CA ILE A 144 -28.40 -3.85 11.20
C ILE A 144 -28.66 -2.70 10.22
N CYS A 145 -27.87 -2.60 9.16
CA CYS A 145 -28.17 -1.68 8.07
C CYS A 145 -29.35 -2.26 7.26
N SER A 146 -30.59 -1.91 7.61
CA SER A 146 -31.74 -2.11 6.73
C SER A 146 -31.81 -0.96 5.72
N ALA A 147 -32.21 -1.24 4.48
CA ALA A 147 -32.31 -0.25 3.41
C ALA A 147 -33.33 0.89 3.69
N THR A 148 -34.10 0.78 4.77
CA THR A 148 -35.18 1.70 5.14
C THR A 148 -34.96 2.43 6.46
N ASP A 149 -33.89 2.16 7.21
CA ASP A 149 -33.75 2.71 8.56
C ASP A 149 -32.93 4.01 8.55
N SER A 150 -33.59 5.11 8.92
CA SER A 150 -32.93 6.33 9.37
C SER A 150 -32.21 6.05 10.69
N ILE A 151 -30.89 6.23 10.72
CA ILE A 151 -30.04 6.01 11.90
C ILE A 151 -30.60 6.76 13.12
N THR A 152 -31.24 6.05 14.06
CA THR A 152 -31.48 6.55 15.42
C THR A 152 -30.45 5.93 16.34
N SER A 153 -29.43 6.72 16.71
CA SER A 153 -28.44 6.33 17.72
C SER A 153 -29.05 6.42 19.11
N GLU A 154 -29.55 5.31 19.65
CA GLU A 154 -29.77 5.19 21.09
C GLU A 154 -28.47 4.75 21.78
N GLY A 155 -27.83 5.72 22.45
CA GLY A 155 -27.15 5.53 23.73
C GLY A 155 -25.88 4.67 23.83
N LYS A 156 -24.71 5.33 23.75
CA LYS A 156 -23.63 5.16 24.72
C LYS A 156 -22.92 6.49 24.94
N GLU A 157 -23.47 7.26 25.87
CA GLU A 157 -22.83 8.42 26.48
C GLU A 157 -21.70 7.91 27.40
N MET A 158 -20.48 7.74 26.87
CA MET A 158 -19.29 7.61 27.71
C MET A 158 -18.01 8.02 26.95
N GLN A 159 -17.47 9.18 27.33
CA GLN A 159 -16.10 9.68 27.09
C GLN A 159 -15.75 10.43 25.78
N THR A 160 -16.66 11.16 25.15
CA THR A 160 -16.31 12.08 24.04
C THR A 160 -16.08 13.54 24.47
N LEU A 161 -16.31 13.92 25.73
CA LEU A 161 -16.23 15.32 26.18
C LEU A 161 -14.82 15.83 26.54
N HIS A 162 -13.75 15.04 26.40
CA HIS A 162 -12.38 15.53 26.67
C HIS A 162 -11.58 15.89 25.39
N TRP A 163 -11.95 15.34 24.23
CA TRP A 163 -11.17 15.52 22.99
C TRP A 163 -11.68 16.63 22.07
N ILE A 164 -12.93 17.07 22.24
CA ILE A 164 -13.52 18.13 21.40
C ILE A 164 -12.92 19.52 21.70
N GLN A 165 -12.28 19.71 22.87
CA GLN A 165 -11.67 21.00 23.23
C GLN A 165 -10.26 21.23 22.63
N LEU A 166 -9.65 20.23 21.98
CA LEU A 166 -8.28 20.32 21.46
C LEU A 166 -8.17 20.50 19.92
N MET A 167 -9.30 20.58 19.21
CA MET A 167 -9.34 20.83 17.76
C MET A 167 -10.12 22.12 17.41
N GLN A 168 -9.85 23.21 18.12
CA GLN A 168 -10.17 24.53 17.58
C GLN A 168 -8.89 25.19 17.06
N PRO A 169 -8.83 25.55 15.77
CA PRO A 169 -7.70 26.29 15.21
C PRO A 169 -7.71 27.73 15.75
N SER A 170 -6.53 28.25 16.09
CA SER A 170 -6.29 29.69 16.31
C SER A 170 -6.33 30.45 15.00
#